data_AF-A0A519DBL9-F1
#
_entry.id   AF-A0A519DBL9-F1
#
_cell.length_a   1.000
_cell.length_b   1.000
_cell.length_c   1.000
_cell.angle_alpha   90.00
_cell.angle_beta   90.00
_cell.angle_gamma   90.00
#
_symmetry.space_group_name_H-M   'P 1'
#
loop_
_entity.id
_entity.type
_entity.pdbx_description
1 polymer ?
#
loop_
_entity_poly.entity_id
_entity_poly.type
_entity_poly.pdbx_seq_one_letter_code
_entity_poly.pdbx_strand_id
1 'polypeptide(L)'
;MASNLSYDSRVRAIGSWLVPTLSRYTPPAGMDDQSLRQEMQLMVDDLNSSMPAHYNQAQVDSFLKRVSKYVRANQGTRVWPTIKVLIAGAAKASSQVKSEPLVTEFDSPLHVIAGRIRDGSSVSDGYLFGLTSVKLLHFTDITEDELTPYRQALIDQFEQSYGEDYAEQRLHELAKKHTKIEEGFDPDAERGGNGEAGAATSKDPPRTKRNLSVGDAIQKIRASRVGAEYTDLDFD
;
A
#
# COMPACT_ATOMS: atom_id res chain seq x y z
N MET A 1 -1.98 10.88 1.13
CA MET A 1 -3.02 9.88 0.84
C MET A 1 -4.20 10.59 0.23
N ALA A 2 -4.69 10.15 -0.93
CA ALA A 2 -5.88 10.76 -1.52
C ALA A 2 -7.10 10.35 -0.68
N SER A 3 -7.84 11.32 -0.16
CA SER A 3 -9.05 11.09 0.62
C SER A 3 -10.15 10.47 -0.24
N ASN A 4 -10.81 9.43 0.27
CA ASN A 4 -11.93 8.77 -0.37
C ASN A 4 -13.07 9.77 -0.64
N LEU A 5 -13.80 9.60 -1.74
CA LEU A 5 -14.96 10.46 -2.00
C LEU A 5 -16.14 10.12 -1.09
N SER A 6 -16.79 11.16 -0.58
CA SER A 6 -18.11 11.04 0.03
C SER A 6 -19.16 10.59 -0.99
N TYR A 7 -20.24 9.99 -0.50
CA TYR A 7 -21.39 9.56 -1.31
C TYR A 7 -21.89 10.68 -2.23
N ASP A 8 -22.15 11.87 -1.68
CA ASP A 8 -22.66 13.03 -2.43
C ASP A 8 -21.70 13.46 -3.55
N SER A 9 -20.39 13.40 -3.28
CA SER A 9 -19.38 13.75 -4.27
C SER A 9 -19.37 12.74 -5.43
N ARG A 10 -19.58 11.46 -5.15
CA ARG A 10 -19.67 10.41 -6.17
C ARG A 10 -20.93 10.58 -7.01
N VAL A 11 -22.09 10.78 -6.39
CA VAL A 11 -23.36 11.02 -7.09
C VAL A 11 -23.23 12.22 -8.03
N ARG A 12 -22.64 13.33 -7.58
CA ARG A 12 -22.39 14.51 -8.43
C ARG A 12 -21.43 14.21 -9.59
N ALA A 13 -20.35 13.47 -9.35
CA ALA A 13 -19.39 13.10 -10.39
C ALA A 13 -20.05 12.22 -11.47
N ILE A 14 -20.82 11.22 -11.06
CA ILE A 14 -21.55 10.32 -11.97
C ILE A 14 -22.61 11.12 -12.75
N GLY A 15 -23.41 11.97 -12.09
CA GLY A 15 -24.41 12.80 -12.76
C GLY A 15 -23.80 13.75 -13.79
N SER A 16 -22.68 14.41 -13.43
CA SER A 16 -21.95 15.31 -14.33
C SER A 16 -21.38 14.59 -15.56
N TRP A 17 -21.05 13.31 -15.43
CA TRP A 17 -20.62 12.46 -16.53
C TRP A 17 -21.80 11.89 -17.35
N LEU A 18 -22.91 11.56 -16.70
CA LEU A 18 -24.04 10.88 -17.33
C LEU A 18 -24.75 11.78 -18.35
N VAL A 19 -25.03 13.03 -17.99
CA VAL A 19 -25.71 14.00 -18.86
C VAL A 19 -25.02 14.15 -20.24
N PRO A 20 -23.71 14.47 -20.34
CA PRO A 20 -23.02 14.58 -21.62
C PRO A 20 -22.79 13.22 -22.31
N THR A 21 -22.94 12.11 -21.59
CA THR A 21 -22.91 10.77 -22.17
C THR A 21 -24.23 10.45 -22.87
N LEU A 22 -25.36 10.72 -22.20
CA LEU A 22 -26.70 10.48 -22.71
C LEU A 22 -27.10 11.44 -23.84
N SER A 23 -26.56 12.66 -23.87
CA SER A 23 -26.82 13.63 -24.95
C SER A 23 -26.41 13.14 -26.35
N ARG A 24 -25.60 12.07 -26.43
CA ARG A 24 -25.19 11.41 -27.68
C ARG A 24 -26.22 10.40 -28.18
N TYR A 25 -27.23 10.11 -27.36
CA TYR A 25 -28.26 9.10 -27.59
C TYR A 25 -29.64 9.76 -27.60
N THR A 26 -30.56 9.17 -28.36
CA THR A 26 -31.97 9.55 -28.37
C THR A 26 -32.64 9.06 -27.09
N PRO A 27 -33.36 9.92 -26.35
CA PRO A 27 -34.16 9.50 -25.20
C PRO A 27 -35.18 8.42 -25.57
N PRO A 28 -35.59 7.55 -24.64
CA PRO A 28 -36.67 6.59 -24.87
C PRO A 28 -37.95 7.28 -25.35
N ALA A 29 -38.57 6.73 -26.40
CA ALA A 29 -39.80 7.28 -26.95
C ALA A 29 -40.97 7.13 -25.96
N GLY A 30 -41.83 8.14 -25.89
CA GLY A 30 -43.05 8.10 -25.06
C GLY A 30 -42.84 8.44 -23.58
N MET A 31 -41.63 8.88 -23.18
CA MET A 31 -41.37 9.42 -21.85
C MET A 31 -41.44 10.95 -21.84
N ASP A 32 -41.99 11.51 -20.76
CA ASP A 32 -41.98 12.93 -20.48
C ASP A 32 -40.71 13.34 -19.71
N ASP A 33 -40.44 14.66 -19.63
CA ASP A 33 -39.23 15.19 -18.99
C ASP A 33 -39.10 14.80 -17.51
N GLN A 34 -40.21 14.52 -16.82
CA GLN A 34 -40.18 14.03 -15.45
C GLN A 34 -39.72 12.57 -15.39
N SER A 35 -40.28 11.69 -16.21
CA SER A 35 -39.87 10.29 -16.27
C SER A 35 -38.41 10.16 -16.72
N LEU A 36 -37.96 10.97 -17.68
CA LEU A 36 -36.56 10.99 -18.12
C LEU A 36 -35.60 11.39 -16.99
N ARG A 37 -35.99 12.34 -16.14
CA ARG A 37 -35.19 12.73 -14.96
C ARG A 37 -35.13 11.63 -13.91
N GLN A 38 -36.25 10.95 -13.65
CA GLN A 38 -36.29 9.82 -12.73
C GLN A 38 -35.40 8.68 -13.24
N GLU A 39 -35.47 8.37 -14.53
CA GLU A 39 -34.63 7.36 -15.17
C GLU A 39 -33.14 7.69 -15.02
N MET A 40 -32.74 8.95 -15.26
CA MET A 40 -31.36 9.39 -15.03
C MET A 40 -30.92 9.25 -13.57
N GLN A 41 -31.81 9.57 -12.62
CA GLN A 41 -31.51 9.41 -11.19
C GLN A 41 -31.28 7.94 -10.82
N LEU A 42 -32.14 7.04 -11.29
CA LEU A 42 -31.98 5.60 -11.09
C LEU A 42 -30.66 5.10 -11.66
N MET A 43 -30.28 5.54 -12.86
CA MET A 43 -28.99 5.21 -13.46
C MET A 43 -27.80 5.68 -12.59
N VAL A 44 -27.88 6.88 -12.01
CA VAL A 44 -26.83 7.40 -11.13
C VAL A 44 -26.72 6.56 -9.85
N ASP A 45 -27.85 6.24 -9.22
CA ASP A 45 -27.90 5.49 -7.97
C ASP A 45 -27.39 4.05 -8.14
N ASP A 46 -27.79 3.39 -9.23
CA ASP A 46 -27.34 2.04 -9.57
C ASP A 46 -25.85 1.99 -9.92
N LEU A 47 -25.34 3.00 -10.65
CA LEU A 47 -23.91 3.11 -10.96
C LEU A 47 -23.07 3.35 -9.70
N ASN A 48 -23.54 4.22 -8.80
CA ASN A 48 -22.85 4.49 -7.53
C ASN A 48 -22.84 3.25 -6.64
N SER A 49 -23.95 2.50 -6.59
CA SER A 49 -24.05 1.25 -5.82
C SER A 49 -23.14 0.15 -6.36
N SER A 50 -22.87 0.17 -7.67
CA SER A 50 -21.96 -0.77 -8.35
C SER A 50 -20.47 -0.40 -8.21
N MET A 51 -20.17 0.77 -7.65
CA MET A 51 -18.82 1.31 -7.51
C MET A 51 -18.29 1.10 -6.08
N PRO A 52 -17.03 0.68 -5.90
CA PRO A 52 -16.45 0.54 -4.58
C PRO A 52 -16.39 1.86 -3.78
N ALA A 53 -16.77 1.80 -2.51
CA ALA A 53 -16.93 2.97 -1.64
C ALA A 53 -15.62 3.73 -1.33
N HIS A 54 -14.46 3.07 -1.50
CA HIS A 54 -13.14 3.62 -1.19
C HIS A 54 -12.49 4.36 -2.37
N TYR A 55 -13.20 4.57 -3.48
CA TYR A 55 -12.61 5.25 -4.63
C TYR A 55 -12.35 6.74 -4.34
N ASN A 56 -11.16 7.19 -4.73
CA ASN A 56 -10.83 8.61 -4.86
C ASN A 56 -11.24 9.16 -6.25
N GLN A 57 -11.06 10.46 -6.49
CA GLN A 57 -11.60 11.13 -7.69
C GLN A 57 -11.05 10.51 -8.98
N ALA A 58 -9.75 10.26 -9.03
CA ALA A 58 -9.09 9.69 -10.22
C ALA A 58 -9.58 8.27 -10.52
N GLN A 59 -9.89 7.50 -9.49
CA GLN A 59 -10.45 6.16 -9.62
C GLN A 59 -11.91 6.20 -10.11
N VAL A 60 -12.72 7.14 -9.61
CA VAL A 60 -14.08 7.38 -10.11
C VAL A 60 -14.04 7.76 -11.60
N ASP A 61 -13.18 8.69 -12.00
CA ASP A 61 -13.07 9.12 -13.40
C ASP A 61 -12.64 7.96 -14.31
N SER A 62 -11.69 7.14 -13.85
CA SER A 62 -11.22 5.96 -14.58
C SER A 62 -12.30 4.90 -14.70
N PHE A 63 -13.07 4.66 -13.64
CA PHE A 63 -14.23 3.78 -13.63
C PHE A 63 -15.27 4.23 -14.68
N LEU A 64 -15.66 5.50 -14.67
CA LEU A 64 -16.64 6.05 -15.61
C LEU A 64 -16.18 5.99 -17.08
N LYS A 65 -14.88 6.21 -17.34
CA LYS A 65 -14.29 6.02 -18.68
C LYS A 65 -14.44 4.57 -19.17
N ARG A 66 -14.23 3.59 -18.30
CA ARG A 66 -14.38 2.16 -18.62
C ARG A 66 -15.84 1.79 -18.88
N VAL A 67 -16.76 2.29 -18.05
CA VAL A 67 -18.21 2.13 -18.28
C VAL A 67 -18.59 2.69 -19.65
N SER A 68 -18.15 3.92 -19.99
CA SER A 68 -18.41 4.53 -21.30
C SER A 68 -17.86 3.70 -22.46
N LYS A 69 -16.67 3.12 -22.33
CA LYS A 69 -16.09 2.22 -23.35
C LYS A 69 -16.95 0.97 -23.52
N TYR A 70 -17.41 0.37 -22.42
CA TYR A 70 -18.28 -0.79 -22.46
C TYR A 70 -19.62 -0.50 -23.12
N VAL A 71 -20.30 0.58 -22.71
CA VAL A 71 -21.59 1.00 -23.28
C VAL A 71 -21.46 1.20 -24.79
N ARG A 72 -20.44 1.93 -25.26
CA ARG A 72 -20.24 2.15 -26.70
C ARG A 72 -19.99 0.86 -27.49
N ALA A 73 -19.34 -0.13 -26.88
CA ALA A 73 -19.05 -1.41 -27.55
C ALA A 73 -20.27 -2.36 -27.58
N ASN A 74 -21.23 -2.21 -26.66
CA ASN A 74 -22.33 -3.16 -26.49
C ASN A 74 -23.71 -2.56 -26.82
N GLN A 75 -23.82 -1.23 -26.91
CA GLN A 75 -25.04 -0.56 -27.31
C GLN A 75 -25.12 -0.48 -28.83
N GLY A 76 -25.92 -1.37 -29.43
CA GLY A 76 -26.14 -1.43 -30.88
C GLY A 76 -27.13 -0.39 -31.42
N THR A 77 -27.84 0.35 -30.54
CA THR A 77 -28.86 1.32 -30.93
C THR A 77 -28.45 2.74 -30.57
N ARG A 78 -29.08 3.73 -31.21
CA ARG A 78 -28.89 5.15 -30.87
C ARG A 78 -29.77 5.61 -29.70
N VAL A 79 -30.57 4.73 -29.11
CA VAL A 79 -31.39 5.05 -27.92
C VAL A 79 -30.53 5.00 -26.66
N TRP A 80 -30.94 5.70 -25.60
CA TRP A 80 -30.29 5.65 -24.30
C TRP A 80 -29.94 4.20 -23.89
N PRO A 81 -28.74 3.96 -23.35
CA PRO A 81 -28.39 2.66 -22.80
C PRO A 81 -29.34 2.31 -21.66
N THR A 82 -29.76 1.05 -21.60
CA THR A 82 -30.59 0.58 -20.49
C THR A 82 -29.75 0.50 -19.21
N ILE A 83 -30.41 0.60 -18.06
CA ILE A 83 -29.79 0.38 -16.74
C ILE A 83 -28.99 -0.92 -16.71
N LYS A 84 -29.53 -2.01 -17.29
CA LYS A 84 -28.84 -3.31 -17.39
C LYS A 84 -27.49 -3.22 -18.10
N VAL A 85 -27.39 -2.47 -19.20
CA VAL A 85 -26.13 -2.28 -19.94
C VAL A 85 -25.15 -1.44 -19.13
N LEU A 86 -25.63 -0.40 -18.45
CA LEU A 86 -24.82 0.43 -17.57
C LEU A 86 -24.26 -0.36 -16.38
N ILE A 87 -25.10 -1.14 -15.68
CA ILE A 87 -24.68 -2.00 -14.57
C ILE A 87 -23.71 -3.09 -15.05
N ALA A 88 -23.95 -3.70 -16.21
CA ALA A 88 -23.00 -4.68 -16.76
C ALA A 88 -21.64 -4.05 -17.07
N GLY A 89 -21.64 -2.80 -17.56
CA GLY A 89 -20.43 -2.01 -17.75
C GLY A 89 -19.75 -1.62 -16.45
N ALA A 90 -20.51 -1.24 -15.44
CA ALA A 90 -20.03 -0.94 -14.09
C ALA A 90 -19.43 -2.17 -13.41
N ALA A 91 -20.12 -3.30 -13.42
CA ALA A 91 -19.61 -4.57 -12.89
C ALA A 91 -18.31 -4.97 -13.57
N LYS A 92 -18.21 -4.83 -14.91
CA LYS A 92 -16.95 -5.05 -15.63
C LYS A 92 -15.89 -4.01 -15.30
N ALA A 93 -16.25 -2.74 -15.14
CA ALA A 93 -15.31 -1.68 -14.79
C ALA A 93 -14.74 -1.89 -13.38
N SER A 94 -15.58 -2.29 -12.43
CA SER A 94 -15.23 -2.66 -11.05
C SER A 94 -14.44 -3.96 -10.99
N SER A 95 -14.75 -4.97 -11.82
CA SER A 95 -13.97 -6.22 -11.88
C SER A 95 -12.66 -6.07 -12.66
N GLN A 96 -12.59 -5.09 -13.57
CA GLN A 96 -11.36 -4.63 -14.23
C GLN A 96 -10.61 -3.61 -13.36
N VAL A 97 -11.22 -3.16 -12.28
CA VAL A 97 -10.48 -2.99 -11.03
C VAL A 97 -10.27 -4.39 -10.42
N LYS A 98 -9.61 -5.29 -11.19
CA LYS A 98 -8.35 -5.81 -10.64
C LYS A 98 -7.69 -4.53 -10.22
N SER A 99 -7.59 -4.31 -8.91
CA SER A 99 -6.71 -3.31 -8.32
C SER A 99 -5.77 -2.90 -9.43
N GLU A 100 -5.75 -1.60 -9.83
CA GLU A 100 -4.50 -1.15 -10.41
C GLU A 100 -3.46 -1.85 -9.58
N PRO A 101 -2.55 -2.66 -10.16
CA PRO A 101 -1.46 -3.10 -9.34
C PRO A 101 -0.92 -1.74 -8.84
N LEU A 102 -1.25 -1.36 -7.59
CA LEU A 102 -0.27 -1.02 -6.56
C LEU A 102 0.87 -1.86 -7.01
N VAL A 103 1.73 -1.23 -7.81
CA VAL A 103 2.60 -1.90 -8.76
C VAL A 103 2.99 -3.18 -8.05
N THR A 104 2.41 -4.31 -8.44
CA THR A 104 2.98 -5.57 -8.01
C THR A 104 4.17 -5.66 -8.95
N GLU A 105 5.16 -4.75 -8.78
CA GLU A 105 6.47 -5.13 -8.26
C GLU A 105 6.13 -6.36 -7.48
N PHE A 106 6.29 -7.52 -8.10
CA PHE A 106 6.42 -8.78 -7.40
C PHE A 106 6.86 -8.44 -5.98
N ASP A 107 5.94 -8.42 -4.98
CA ASP A 107 6.11 -7.56 -3.78
C ASP A 107 7.54 -7.82 -3.36
N SER A 108 8.43 -6.84 -3.58
CA SER A 108 9.86 -7.11 -3.46
C SER A 108 9.97 -7.78 -2.10
N PRO A 109 10.63 -8.95 -1.95
CA PRO A 109 10.49 -9.75 -0.72
C PRO A 109 10.55 -8.92 0.57
N LEU A 110 11.29 -7.80 0.53
CA LEU A 110 11.26 -6.69 1.48
C LEU A 110 9.87 -6.14 1.87
N HIS A 111 8.99 -5.77 0.93
CA HIS A 111 7.63 -5.27 1.21
C HIS A 111 6.73 -6.33 1.86
N VAL A 112 6.82 -7.59 1.45
CA VAL A 112 6.12 -8.70 2.14
C VAL A 112 6.59 -8.81 3.58
N ILE A 113 7.90 -8.76 3.79
CA ILE A 113 8.48 -8.82 5.14
C ILE A 113 8.12 -7.59 5.97
N ALA A 114 8.11 -6.39 5.38
CA ALA A 114 7.66 -5.17 6.04
C ALA A 114 6.21 -5.29 6.54
N GLY A 115 5.30 -5.84 5.72
CA GLY A 115 3.94 -6.16 6.15
C GLY A 115 3.93 -7.10 7.36
N ARG A 116 4.70 -8.19 7.30
CA ARG A 116 4.81 -9.15 8.41
C ARG A 116 5.30 -8.53 9.72
N ILE A 117 6.27 -7.62 9.66
CA ILE A 117 6.80 -6.94 10.85
C ILE A 117 5.70 -6.12 11.53
N ARG A 118 4.89 -5.38 10.75
CA ARG A 118 3.79 -4.57 11.29
C ARG A 118 2.66 -5.42 11.85
N ASP A 119 2.40 -6.54 11.21
CA ASP A 119 1.39 -7.51 11.65
C ASP A 119 1.86 -8.35 12.85
N GLY A 120 3.09 -8.14 13.36
CA GLY A 120 3.65 -8.91 14.47
C GLY A 120 3.94 -10.37 14.12
N SER A 121 4.02 -10.69 12.82
CA SER A 121 4.26 -12.05 12.33
C SER A 121 5.74 -12.42 12.40
N SER A 122 6.05 -13.71 12.40
CA SER A 122 7.43 -14.21 12.37
C SER A 122 8.16 -13.84 11.07
N VAL A 123 9.42 -13.46 11.21
CA VAL A 123 10.32 -13.06 10.13
C VAL A 123 11.61 -13.86 10.24
N SER A 124 12.23 -14.20 9.10
CA SER A 124 13.52 -14.90 9.10
C SER A 124 14.67 -13.97 9.53
N ASP A 125 15.60 -14.51 10.30
CA ASP A 125 16.79 -13.85 10.85
C ASP A 125 17.59 -13.05 9.81
N GLY A 126 17.59 -13.51 8.55
CA GLY A 126 18.27 -12.82 7.46
C GLY A 126 17.77 -11.39 7.22
N TYR A 127 16.54 -11.04 7.63
CA TYR A 127 16.01 -9.68 7.52
C TYR A 127 16.32 -8.80 8.74
N LEU A 128 16.88 -9.38 9.81
CA LEU A 128 17.16 -8.67 11.06
C LEU A 128 18.55 -8.02 11.06
N PHE A 129 19.52 -8.62 10.38
CA PHE A 129 20.88 -8.08 10.24
C PHE A 129 21.43 -8.24 8.81
N GLY A 130 22.41 -7.40 8.44
CA GLY A 130 23.12 -7.49 7.16
C GLY A 130 22.40 -6.81 5.99
N LEU A 131 22.75 -7.20 4.75
CA LEU A 131 22.36 -6.49 3.53
C LEU A 131 20.84 -6.41 3.35
N THR A 132 20.12 -7.50 3.59
CA THR A 132 18.66 -7.58 3.47
C THR A 132 17.97 -6.69 4.49
N SER A 133 18.54 -6.52 5.69
CA SER A 133 18.03 -5.60 6.72
C SER A 133 18.27 -4.14 6.31
N VAL A 134 19.46 -3.79 5.81
CA VAL A 134 19.76 -2.46 5.26
C VAL A 134 18.81 -2.13 4.11
N LYS A 135 18.64 -3.06 3.16
CA LYS A 135 17.69 -2.90 2.05
C LYS A 135 16.26 -2.70 2.55
N LEU A 136 15.84 -3.41 3.59
CA LEU A 136 14.51 -3.25 4.17
C LEU A 136 14.29 -1.84 4.69
N LEU A 137 15.25 -1.28 5.43
CA LEU A 137 15.18 0.09 5.98
C LEU A 137 15.22 1.19 4.92
N HIS A 138 15.94 0.96 3.81
CA HIS A 138 16.10 1.93 2.74
C HIS A 138 15.00 1.89 1.67
N PHE A 139 14.43 0.71 1.42
CA PHE A 139 13.43 0.51 0.36
C PHE A 139 12.01 0.33 0.86
N THR A 140 11.79 0.26 2.17
CA THR A 140 10.45 0.22 2.76
C THR A 140 10.28 1.31 3.81
N ASP A 141 9.09 1.38 4.40
CA ASP A 141 8.74 2.30 5.48
C ASP A 141 8.98 1.72 6.89
N ILE A 142 9.66 0.57 7.00
CA ILE A 142 10.11 -0.01 8.27
C ILE A 142 11.20 0.84 8.91
N THR A 143 11.12 0.96 10.22
CA THR A 143 12.07 1.68 11.07
C THR A 143 12.88 0.73 11.92
N GLU A 144 13.99 1.25 12.45
CA GLU A 144 14.87 0.51 13.35
C GLU A 144 14.19 0.13 14.68
N ASP A 145 13.28 0.97 15.16
CA ASP A 145 12.47 0.66 16.34
C ASP A 145 11.52 -0.52 16.09
N GLU A 146 10.96 -0.66 14.88
CA GLU A 146 10.11 -1.80 14.50
C GLU A 146 10.91 -3.11 14.37
N LEU A 147 12.20 -3.06 14.03
CA LEU A 147 13.07 -4.24 13.98
C LEU A 147 13.65 -4.65 15.33
N THR A 148 13.76 -3.71 16.27
CA THR A 148 14.33 -3.93 17.60
C THR A 148 13.74 -5.14 18.35
N PRO A 149 12.40 -5.31 18.48
CA PRO A 149 11.84 -6.45 19.21
C PRO A 149 12.19 -7.81 18.56
N TYR A 150 12.28 -7.86 17.23
CA TYR A 150 12.67 -9.08 16.52
C TYR A 150 14.14 -9.43 16.73
N ARG A 151 15.01 -8.42 16.72
CA ARG A 151 16.44 -8.62 17.03
C ARG A 151 16.63 -9.10 18.46
N GLN A 152 15.91 -8.52 19.42
CA GLN A 152 15.94 -8.96 20.80
C GLN A 152 15.55 -10.44 20.90
N ALA A 153 14.43 -10.84 20.30
CA ALA A 153 13.97 -12.23 20.32
C ALA A 153 15.01 -13.21 19.74
N LEU A 154 15.74 -12.81 18.68
CA LEU A 154 16.83 -13.60 18.12
C LEU A 154 18.00 -13.77 19.10
N ILE A 155 18.39 -12.70 19.80
CA ILE A 155 19.47 -12.79 20.79
C ILE A 155 19.05 -13.64 22.00
N ASP A 156 17.81 -13.48 22.46
CA ASP A 156 17.26 -14.30 23.55
C ASP A 156 17.26 -15.79 23.17
N GLN A 157 16.98 -16.12 21.91
CA GLN A 157 17.08 -17.48 21.40
C GLN A 157 18.52 -18.03 21.44
N PHE A 158 19.52 -17.22 21.06
CA PHE A 158 20.93 -17.62 21.15
C PHE A 158 21.36 -17.87 22.59
N GLU A 159 20.91 -17.02 23.50
CA GLU A 159 21.21 -17.12 24.92
C GLU A 159 20.62 -18.40 25.52
N GLN A 160 19.34 -18.68 25.24
CA GLN A 160 18.67 -19.90 25.69
C GLN A 160 19.35 -21.18 25.15
N SER A 161 19.89 -21.11 23.93
CA SER A 161 20.45 -22.29 23.25
C SER A 161 21.93 -22.52 23.54
N TYR A 162 22.70 -21.44 23.75
CA TYR A 162 24.17 -21.48 23.75
C TYR A 162 24.83 -20.69 24.90
N GLY A 163 24.04 -20.03 25.75
CA GLY A 163 24.52 -19.21 26.85
C GLY A 163 24.75 -17.75 26.47
N GLU A 164 24.83 -16.91 27.50
CA GLU A 164 24.94 -15.45 27.39
C GLU A 164 26.21 -15.00 26.65
N ASP A 165 27.37 -15.53 27.01
CA ASP A 165 28.65 -15.21 26.36
C ASP A 165 28.60 -15.41 24.84
N TYR A 166 27.95 -16.48 24.40
CA TYR A 166 27.79 -16.77 22.97
C TYR A 166 26.84 -15.77 22.30
N ALA A 167 25.72 -15.45 22.95
CA ALA A 167 24.74 -14.51 22.44
C ALA A 167 25.34 -13.10 22.28
N GLU A 168 26.15 -12.64 23.25
CA GLU A 168 26.85 -11.37 23.18
C GLU A 168 27.87 -11.32 22.04
N GLN A 169 28.70 -12.37 21.91
CA GLN A 169 29.67 -12.48 20.82
C GLN A 169 28.98 -12.44 19.46
N ARG A 170 27.85 -13.14 19.32
CA ARG A 170 27.06 -13.15 18.08
C ARG A 170 26.41 -11.81 17.79
N LEU A 171 25.84 -11.15 18.79
CA LEU A 171 25.28 -9.81 18.62
C LEU A 171 26.36 -8.83 18.13
N HIS A 172 27.54 -8.85 18.74
CA HIS A 172 28.65 -7.99 18.34
C HIS A 172 29.13 -8.29 16.91
N GLU A 173 29.22 -9.57 16.53
CA GLU A 173 29.59 -9.98 15.17
C GLU A 173 28.56 -9.49 14.13
N LEU A 174 27.28 -9.71 14.40
CA LEU A 174 26.17 -9.32 13.52
C LEU A 174 26.07 -7.80 13.38
N ALA A 175 26.23 -7.08 14.49
CA ALA A 175 26.29 -5.62 14.53
C ALA A 175 27.42 -5.08 13.65
N LYS A 176 28.64 -5.57 13.87
CA LYS A 176 29.82 -5.14 13.11
C LYS A 176 29.66 -5.39 11.62
N LYS A 177 29.10 -6.55 11.24
CA LYS A 177 28.81 -6.88 9.84
C LYS A 177 27.74 -5.95 9.27
N HIS A 178 26.69 -5.65 10.04
CA HIS A 178 25.62 -4.75 9.61
C HIS A 178 26.17 -3.34 9.35
N THR A 179 26.86 -2.72 10.32
CA THR A 179 27.40 -1.36 10.19
C THR A 179 28.35 -1.25 8.99
N LYS A 180 29.22 -2.25 8.78
CA LYS A 180 30.11 -2.26 7.61
C LYS A 180 29.33 -2.28 6.28
N ILE A 181 28.19 -2.96 6.22
CA ILE A 181 27.35 -2.98 5.02
C ILE A 181 26.62 -1.65 4.87
N GLU A 182 26.06 -1.10 5.95
CA GLU A 182 25.38 0.19 5.96
C GLU A 182 26.30 1.33 5.47
N GLU A 183 27.53 1.39 5.96
CA GLU A 183 28.55 2.38 5.53
C GLU A 183 28.92 2.27 4.04
N GLY A 184 28.84 1.06 3.48
CA GLY A 184 29.18 0.78 2.09
C GLY A 184 27.97 0.69 1.15
N PHE A 185 26.76 0.93 1.64
CA PHE A 185 25.53 0.74 0.87
C PHE A 185 25.18 2.01 0.08
N ASP A 186 25.16 1.88 -1.25
CA ASP A 186 24.70 2.92 -2.17
C ASP A 186 23.27 2.60 -2.66
N PRO A 187 22.24 3.33 -2.17
CA PRO A 187 20.85 3.05 -2.53
C PRO A 187 20.53 3.40 -3.99
N ASP A 188 21.28 4.30 -4.63
CA ASP A 188 21.03 4.74 -6.00
C ASP A 188 21.60 3.74 -7.01
N ALA A 189 22.75 3.14 -6.71
CA ALA A 189 23.34 2.07 -7.52
C ALA A 189 22.44 0.81 -7.60
N GLU A 190 21.76 0.47 -6.50
CA GLU A 190 20.88 -0.70 -6.42
C GLU A 190 19.53 -0.50 -7.14
N ARG A 191 19.05 0.74 -7.29
CA ARG A 191 17.81 1.05 -8.04
C ARG A 191 17.97 0.96 -9.56
N GLY A 192 19.18 1.14 -10.09
CA GLY A 192 19.45 1.16 -11.53
C GLY A 192 19.58 -0.22 -12.20
N GLY A 193 19.54 -1.32 -11.44
CA GLY A 193 19.88 -2.66 -11.94
C GLY A 193 18.78 -3.44 -12.66
N ASN A 194 17.52 -3.01 -12.62
CA ASN A 194 16.38 -3.73 -13.22
C ASN A 194 15.49 -2.82 -14.09
N GLY A 195 15.82 -2.74 -15.39
CA GLY A 195 14.86 -2.39 -16.46
C GLY A 195 14.71 -0.90 -16.80
N GLU A 196 15.08 -0.54 -18.03
CA GLU A 196 14.99 0.80 -18.62
C GLU A 196 13.57 1.38 -18.78
N ALA A 197 13.57 2.72 -18.80
CA ALA A 197 12.71 3.66 -19.53
C ALA A 197 11.32 4.02 -19.00
N GLY A 198 11.25 5.21 -18.39
CA GLY A 198 10.19 6.18 -18.69
C GLY A 198 9.49 6.80 -17.49
N ALA A 199 10.02 7.94 -17.01
CA ALA A 199 9.31 9.21 -16.81
C ALA A 199 9.93 10.00 -15.64
N ALA A 200 10.55 11.12 -15.99
CA ALA A 200 10.87 12.16 -15.03
C ALA A 200 9.58 12.65 -14.35
N THR A 201 9.56 12.70 -13.02
CA THR A 201 9.17 13.87 -12.19
C THR A 201 9.07 13.47 -10.72
N SER A 202 10.00 13.99 -9.90
CA SER A 202 9.72 14.73 -8.68
C SER A 202 11.00 14.85 -7.87
N LYS A 203 11.57 16.06 -7.86
CA LYS A 203 12.65 16.45 -6.94
C LYS A 203 12.00 16.76 -5.59
N ASP A 204 11.79 15.75 -4.76
CA ASP A 204 11.65 15.95 -3.32
C ASP A 204 12.56 14.93 -2.62
N PRO A 205 13.58 15.37 -1.85
CA PRO A 205 14.38 14.45 -1.06
C PRO A 205 13.47 13.75 -0.04
N PRO A 206 13.58 12.43 0.17
CA PRO A 206 12.80 11.76 1.20
C PRO A 206 13.15 12.38 2.54
N ARG A 207 12.09 12.85 3.23
CA ARG A 207 12.14 13.36 4.60
C ARG A 207 12.93 12.38 5.45
N THR A 208 14.10 12.82 5.92
CA THR A 208 14.94 12.14 6.91
C THR A 208 14.13 12.01 8.20
N LYS A 209 13.35 10.92 8.31
CA LYS A 209 12.95 10.42 9.63
C LYS A 209 14.26 10.01 10.29
N ARG A 210 14.51 10.50 11.51
CA ARG A 210 15.70 10.14 12.29
C ARG A 210 15.60 8.65 12.60
N ASN A 211 16.13 7.82 11.72
CA ASN A 211 16.29 6.40 11.98
C ASN A 211 17.41 6.30 13.02
N LEU A 212 17.10 5.77 14.19
CA LEU A 212 18.10 5.33 15.15
C LEU A 212 19.06 4.39 14.43
N SER A 213 20.36 4.53 14.61
CA SER A 213 21.31 3.59 14.00
C SER A 213 21.11 2.20 14.60
N VAL A 214 21.51 1.14 13.90
CA VAL A 214 21.65 -0.20 14.50
C VAL A 214 22.47 -0.14 15.79
N GLY A 215 23.46 0.74 15.86
CA GLY A 215 24.22 0.98 17.09
C GLY A 215 23.34 1.40 18.26
N ASP A 216 22.39 2.31 18.04
CA ASP A 216 21.45 2.77 19.06
C ASP A 216 20.45 1.67 19.43
N ALA A 217 19.97 0.89 18.47
CA ALA A 217 19.10 -0.26 18.72
C ALA A 217 19.80 -1.33 19.57
N ILE A 218 21.09 -1.57 19.34
CA ILE A 218 21.90 -2.47 20.17
C ILE A 218 22.11 -1.92 21.57
N GLN A 219 22.36 -0.61 21.70
CA GLN A 219 22.45 0.01 23.03
C GLN A 219 21.12 -0.09 23.78
N LYS A 220 19.98 0.06 23.10
CA LYS A 220 18.65 -0.19 23.68
C LYS A 220 18.47 -1.64 24.13
N ILE A 221 18.88 -2.60 23.29
CA ILE A 221 18.86 -4.04 23.62
C ILE A 221 19.68 -4.30 24.89
N ARG A 222 20.89 -3.76 24.98
CA ARG A 222 21.76 -3.88 26.17
C ARG A 222 21.16 -3.18 27.39
N ALA A 223 20.66 -1.96 27.24
CA ALA A 223 20.07 -1.20 28.33
C ALA A 223 18.79 -1.87 28.87
N SER A 224 17.97 -2.48 28.00
CA SER A 224 16.80 -3.26 28.39
C SER A 224 17.17 -4.50 29.21
N ARG A 225 18.38 -5.05 29.04
CA ARG A 225 18.89 -6.18 29.81
C ARG A 225 19.42 -5.73 31.19
N VAL A 226 20.21 -4.66 31.24
CA VAL A 226 20.74 -4.10 32.51
C VAL A 226 19.61 -3.58 33.42
N GLY A 227 18.52 -3.08 32.86
CA GLY A 227 17.35 -2.64 33.62
C GLY A 227 16.54 -3.78 34.27
N ALA A 228 16.74 -5.03 33.87
CA ALA A 228 16.06 -6.19 34.43
C ALA A 228 16.76 -6.79 35.66
N GLU A 229 18.03 -6.42 35.92
CA GLU A 229 18.82 -6.94 37.05
C GLU A 229 18.64 -6.15 38.38
N TYR A 230 17.72 -5.18 38.44
CA TYR A 230 17.54 -4.32 39.64
C TYR A 230 16.11 -4.27 40.20
N THR A 231 15.29 -5.31 39.96
CA THR A 231 13.96 -5.43 40.60
C THR A 231 13.83 -6.56 41.62
N ASP A 232 14.84 -7.41 41.80
CA ASP A 232 14.83 -8.52 42.77
C ASP A 232 15.98 -8.40 43.80
N LEU A 233 16.10 -7.25 44.46
CA LEU A 233 16.79 -7.16 45.75
C LEU A 233 15.79 -6.68 46.80
N ASP A 234 15.39 -7.66 47.62
CA ASP A 234 14.43 -7.58 48.71
C ASP A 234 14.63 -6.36 49.62
N PHE A 235 13.53 -5.65 49.88
CA PHE A 235 13.31 -4.97 51.15
C PHE A 235 12.20 -5.75 51.88
N ASP A 236 12.61 -6.72 52.70
CA ASP A 236 11.87 -7.19 53.88
C ASP A 236 12.84 -7.21 55.07
#